data_AF-A0A1V0HKN2-F1
#
_entry.id   AF-A0A1V0HKN2-F1
#
_cell.length_a   1.000
_cell.length_b   1.000
_cell.length_c   1.000
_cell.angle_alpha   90.00
_cell.angle_beta   90.00
_cell.angle_gamma   90.00
#
_symmetry.space_group_name_H-M   'P 1'
#
loop_
_entity.id
_entity.type
_entity.pdbx_description
1 polymer ?
#
loop_
_entity_poly.entity_id
_entity_poly.type
_entity_poly.pdbx_seq_one_letter_code
_entity_poly.pdbx_strand_id
1 'polypeptide(L)'
;MNLLVSCFIGTRYFRKFLLNKNFFFMILSMLGMIFGISALIICDSLIEGFERSLREELRYATHSILTTEKNVLDSSKYPKELFKDLNGISKIFQTVESYAIIQSRGELNFINMIGVDSIELNLILENQKKLSDLNPGKYSIILGRRLADQLKVRLYDQIRLTIPNIIHHTIIGGIPSQRMFTIIDIFNTSTEVDESVVFVHRDDAKKMMYYQKDEITGWRVHLKDPLCFYSIAQQNLPKGVVWKDYMKQKVDLFKSVETERKITSLLLNCLLIMSCFGLTSSVSYLIIKKREEISILRTLGAKSLHIVMIFMIQGLLTGFLEVFFGNMLGIFVSYHIKDLMEFLNLPYHINSSISFNCRYCLKISSISILFVMINSIYPSWYATTFFPTNVLRHER
;
A
#
# COMPACT_ATOMS: atom_id res chain seq x y z
N MET A 1 40.15 -24.66 22.09
CA MET A 1 39.43 -23.64 22.86
C MET A 1 37.94 -23.76 22.51
N ASN A 2 37.04 -23.90 23.50
CA ASN A 2 35.62 -24.15 23.25
C ASN A 2 34.90 -22.92 22.66
N LEU A 3 33.87 -23.15 21.83
CA LEU A 3 33.04 -22.09 21.21
C LEU A 3 32.48 -21.09 22.24
N LEU A 4 32.17 -21.59 23.44
CA LEU A 4 31.73 -20.82 24.60
C LEU A 4 32.76 -19.79 25.07
N VAL A 5 34.06 -20.12 24.98
CA VAL A 5 35.15 -19.21 25.37
C VAL A 5 35.28 -18.09 24.34
N SER A 6 35.17 -18.39 23.05
CA SER A 6 35.16 -17.36 22.00
C SER A 6 33.97 -16.41 22.12
N CYS A 7 32.79 -16.93 22.48
CA CYS A 7 31.59 -16.12 22.72
C CYS A 7 31.73 -15.22 23.95
N PHE A 8 32.27 -15.75 25.06
CA PHE A 8 32.54 -14.98 26.27
C PHE A 8 33.55 -13.85 26.05
N ILE A 9 34.61 -14.12 25.27
CA ILE A 9 35.62 -13.13 24.93
C ILE A 9 35.03 -12.06 23.99
N GLY A 10 34.25 -12.45 22.97
CA GLY A 10 33.61 -11.52 22.04
C GLY A 10 32.62 -10.56 22.72
N THR A 11 31.77 -11.07 23.62
CA THR A 11 30.82 -10.25 24.40
C THR A 11 31.52 -9.29 25.36
N ARG A 12 32.60 -9.74 26.02
CA ARG A 12 33.41 -8.87 26.90
C ARG A 12 34.12 -7.76 26.13
N TYR A 13 34.63 -8.06 24.93
CA TYR A 13 35.24 -7.03 24.08
C TYR A 13 34.23 -5.99 23.63
N PHE A 14 33.02 -6.41 23.23
CA PHE A 14 31.93 -5.50 22.91
C PHE A 14 31.60 -4.54 24.07
N ARG A 15 31.44 -5.05 25.30
CA ARG A 15 31.09 -4.24 26.48
C ARG A 15 32.17 -3.24 26.89
N LYS A 16 33.46 -3.63 26.84
CA LYS A 16 34.58 -2.69 27.13
C LYS A 16 34.80 -1.68 26.00
N PHE A 17 34.33 -1.95 24.79
CA PHE A 17 34.49 -1.09 23.63
C PHE A 17 33.56 0.13 23.65
N LEU A 18 32.33 -0.02 24.18
CA LEU A 18 31.36 1.07 24.42
C LEU A 18 31.86 2.16 25.39
N LEU A 19 32.90 1.90 26.19
CA LEU A 19 33.37 2.77 27.28
C LEU A 19 34.64 3.60 26.93
N ASN A 20 35.10 3.57 25.67
CA ASN A 20 36.41 4.10 25.29
C ASN A 20 36.33 5.42 24.50
N LYS A 21 37.32 6.33 24.64
CA LYS A 21 37.31 7.71 24.06
C LYS A 21 37.16 7.81 22.52
N ASN A 22 37.36 6.73 21.76
CA ASN A 22 37.25 6.73 20.28
C ASN A 22 35.91 6.14 19.79
N PHE A 23 34.85 6.24 20.60
CA PHE A 23 33.51 5.70 20.30
C PHE A 23 32.81 6.38 19.11
N PHE A 24 33.26 7.57 18.70
CA PHE A 24 32.60 8.37 17.65
C PHE A 24 32.46 7.65 16.30
N PHE A 25 33.53 7.06 15.77
CA PHE A 25 33.48 6.35 14.48
C PHE A 25 32.55 5.13 14.50
N MET A 26 32.43 4.49 15.66
CA MET A 26 31.51 3.37 15.85
C MET A 26 30.05 3.84 15.86
N ILE A 27 29.73 4.89 16.63
CA ILE A 27 28.38 5.48 16.64
C ILE A 27 27.98 5.89 15.23
N LEU A 28 28.88 6.55 14.50
CA LEU A 28 28.58 7.03 13.16
C LEU A 28 28.26 5.88 12.19
N SER A 29 29.02 4.79 12.27
CA SER A 29 28.73 3.56 11.53
C SER A 29 27.41 2.92 11.94
N MET A 30 27.17 2.80 13.25
CA MET A 30 25.94 2.21 13.79
C MET A 30 24.70 2.99 13.36
N LEU A 31 24.76 4.32 13.48
CA LEU A 31 23.69 5.21 13.04
C LEU A 31 23.40 5.05 11.54
N GLY A 32 24.44 4.93 10.70
CA GLY A 32 24.25 4.72 9.27
C GLY A 32 23.38 3.49 8.96
N MET A 33 23.69 2.35 9.59
CA MET A 33 22.93 1.11 9.40
C MET A 33 21.55 1.15 10.07
N ILE A 34 21.43 1.73 11.27
CA ILE A 34 20.14 1.94 11.94
C ILE A 34 19.21 2.78 11.06
N PHE A 35 19.69 3.91 10.54
CA PHE A 35 18.91 4.78 9.66
C PHE A 35 18.56 4.07 8.35
N GLY A 36 19.49 3.36 7.73
CA GLY A 36 19.23 2.59 6.50
C GLY A 36 18.12 1.54 6.66
N ILE A 37 18.16 0.77 7.74
CA ILE A 37 17.13 -0.24 8.04
C ILE A 37 15.79 0.43 8.40
N SER A 38 15.81 1.51 9.19
CA SER A 38 14.59 2.22 9.54
C SER A 38 13.91 2.83 8.32
N ALA A 39 14.67 3.42 7.39
CA ALA A 39 14.15 4.01 6.15
C ALA A 39 13.49 2.94 5.27
N LEU A 40 14.11 1.76 5.17
CA LEU A 40 13.53 0.62 4.46
C LEU A 40 12.15 0.23 5.01
N ILE A 41 12.04 0.09 6.32
CA ILE A 41 10.79 -0.29 6.98
C ILE A 41 9.72 0.77 6.75
N ILE A 42 10.08 2.05 6.89
CA ILE A 42 9.16 3.16 6.70
C ILE A 42 8.64 3.18 5.26
N CYS A 43 9.53 3.14 4.26
CA CYS A 43 9.16 3.16 2.86
C CYS A 43 8.30 1.95 2.46
N ASP A 44 8.69 0.72 2.85
CA ASP A 44 7.89 -0.47 2.55
C ASP A 44 6.50 -0.39 3.20
N SER A 45 6.43 0.10 4.44
CA SER A 45 5.16 0.22 5.16
C SER A 45 4.23 1.27 4.55
N LEU A 46 4.78 2.35 4.00
CA LEU A 46 4.02 3.37 3.29
C LEU A 46 3.48 2.83 1.96
N ILE A 47 4.33 2.18 1.16
CA ILE A 47 3.93 1.60 -0.13
C ILE A 47 2.88 0.51 0.06
N GLU A 48 3.03 -0.34 1.06
CA GLU A 48 2.04 -1.40 1.35
C GLU A 48 0.71 -0.79 1.81
N GLY A 49 0.73 0.25 2.65
CA GLY A 49 -0.49 0.96 3.05
C GLY A 49 -1.20 1.59 1.85
N PHE A 50 -0.43 2.17 0.92
CA PHE A 50 -0.96 2.72 -0.33
C PHE A 50 -1.51 1.64 -1.26
N GLU A 51 -0.77 0.54 -1.46
CA GLU A 51 -1.21 -0.60 -2.28
C GLU A 51 -2.49 -1.21 -1.72
N ARG A 52 -2.60 -1.33 -0.39
CA ARG A 52 -3.82 -1.80 0.27
C ARG A 52 -4.98 -0.84 0.04
N SER A 53 -4.76 0.46 0.18
CA SER A 53 -5.78 1.48 -0.08
C SER A 53 -6.28 1.41 -1.53
N LEU A 54 -5.36 1.32 -2.50
CA LEU A 54 -5.70 1.15 -3.92
C LEU A 54 -6.41 -0.17 -4.19
N ARG A 55 -6.01 -1.25 -3.52
CA ARG A 55 -6.66 -2.56 -3.65
C ARG A 55 -8.07 -2.54 -3.09
N GLU A 56 -8.28 -1.92 -1.93
CA GLU A 56 -9.61 -1.73 -1.35
C GLU A 56 -10.47 -0.84 -2.25
N GLU A 57 -9.90 0.22 -2.81
CA GLU A 57 -10.58 1.05 -3.80
C GLU A 57 -10.96 0.25 -5.06
N LEU A 58 -10.05 -0.57 -5.59
CA LEU A 58 -10.32 -1.49 -6.69
C LEU A 58 -11.40 -2.52 -6.34
N ARG A 59 -11.54 -2.92 -5.07
CA ARG A 59 -12.61 -3.82 -4.61
C ARG A 59 -13.98 -3.16 -4.66
N TYR A 60 -14.08 -1.88 -4.30
CA TYR A 60 -15.32 -1.13 -4.45
C TYR A 60 -15.59 -0.71 -5.91
N ALA A 61 -14.51 -0.53 -6.68
CA ALA A 61 -14.52 -0.21 -8.10
C ALA A 61 -14.49 -1.45 -9.01
N THR A 62 -14.69 -2.69 -8.52
CA THR A 62 -14.50 -3.98 -9.25
C THR A 62 -15.52 -4.24 -10.38
N HIS A 63 -15.93 -3.19 -11.06
CA HIS A 63 -17.09 -3.15 -11.92
C HIS A 63 -16.63 -2.62 -13.26
N SER A 64 -16.24 -3.54 -14.15
CA SER A 64 -16.12 -3.20 -15.55
C SER A 64 -17.51 -3.21 -16.18
N ILE A 65 -17.77 -2.27 -17.08
CA ILE A 65 -19.07 -2.16 -17.73
C ILE A 65 -18.90 -2.50 -19.20
N LEU A 66 -19.70 -3.46 -19.65
CA LEU A 66 -19.89 -3.77 -21.05
C LEU A 66 -21.00 -2.87 -21.59
N THR A 67 -20.63 -1.99 -22.49
CA THR A 67 -21.53 -1.00 -23.10
C THR A 67 -21.28 -0.91 -24.60
N THR A 68 -22.10 -0.16 -25.32
CA THR A 68 -21.79 0.30 -26.67
C THR A 68 -21.03 1.63 -26.61
N GLU A 69 -20.45 2.07 -27.73
CA GLU A 69 -19.77 3.37 -27.87
C GLU A 69 -20.64 4.58 -27.47
N LYS A 70 -21.97 4.43 -27.53
CA LYS A 70 -22.94 5.47 -27.15
C LYS A 70 -23.30 5.48 -25.67
N ASN A 71 -22.68 4.64 -24.83
CA ASN A 71 -23.01 4.48 -23.41
C ASN A 71 -24.48 4.11 -23.13
N VAL A 72 -25.16 3.55 -24.13
CA VAL A 72 -26.53 3.02 -24.03
C VAL A 72 -26.54 1.67 -24.74
N LEU A 73 -26.94 0.65 -24.01
CA LEU A 73 -27.02 -0.73 -24.47
C LEU A 73 -28.47 -1.19 -24.37
N ASP A 74 -28.95 -1.82 -25.44
CA ASP A 74 -30.24 -2.47 -25.47
C ASP A 74 -30.07 -3.92 -24.97
N SER A 75 -30.67 -4.20 -23.82
CA SER A 75 -30.60 -5.51 -23.16
C SER A 75 -31.33 -6.61 -23.93
N SER A 76 -32.25 -6.28 -24.83
CA SER A 76 -32.93 -7.24 -25.71
C SER A 76 -31.99 -7.76 -26.81
N LYS A 77 -31.17 -6.86 -27.37
CA LYS A 77 -30.19 -7.16 -28.43
C LYS A 77 -28.93 -7.83 -27.89
N TYR A 78 -28.52 -7.46 -26.67
CA TYR A 78 -27.33 -8.02 -26.01
C TYR A 78 -27.72 -8.63 -24.65
N PRO A 79 -28.32 -9.84 -24.64
CA PRO A 79 -28.71 -10.49 -23.40
C PRO A 79 -27.50 -10.90 -22.57
N LYS A 80 -27.69 -11.02 -21.25
CA LYS A 80 -26.66 -11.42 -20.28
C LYS A 80 -25.98 -12.75 -20.61
N GLU A 81 -26.64 -13.67 -21.32
CA GLU A 81 -26.07 -14.98 -21.68
C GLU A 81 -24.83 -14.85 -22.57
N LEU A 82 -24.77 -13.85 -23.45
CA LEU A 82 -23.64 -13.65 -24.36
C LEU A 82 -22.31 -13.41 -23.65
N PHE A 83 -22.36 -13.00 -22.39
CA PHE A 83 -21.19 -12.63 -21.59
C PHE A 83 -20.85 -13.69 -20.53
N LYS A 84 -21.65 -14.75 -20.38
CA LYS A 84 -21.39 -15.81 -19.37
C LYS A 84 -20.17 -16.65 -19.70
N ASP A 85 -19.85 -16.78 -20.99
CA ASP A 85 -18.73 -17.61 -21.48
C ASP A 85 -17.36 -16.93 -21.32
N LEU A 86 -17.34 -15.66 -20.91
CA LEU A 86 -16.10 -14.94 -20.66
C LEU A 86 -15.43 -15.46 -19.38
N ASN A 87 -14.18 -15.90 -19.53
CA ASN A 87 -13.41 -16.45 -18.42
C ASN A 87 -13.01 -15.33 -17.44
N GLY A 88 -13.20 -15.59 -16.14
CA GLY A 88 -12.82 -14.67 -15.06
C GLY A 88 -13.97 -13.83 -14.48
N ILE A 89 -15.18 -13.96 -15.02
CA ILE A 89 -16.39 -13.31 -14.50
C ILE A 89 -16.96 -14.10 -13.32
N SER A 90 -17.39 -13.39 -12.26
CA SER A 90 -18.12 -13.98 -11.13
C SER A 90 -19.63 -13.77 -11.25
N LYS A 91 -20.07 -12.54 -11.50
CA LYS A 91 -21.48 -12.14 -11.62
C LYS A 91 -21.66 -11.01 -12.63
N ILE A 92 -22.87 -10.90 -13.18
CA ILE A 92 -23.25 -9.86 -14.14
C ILE A 92 -24.55 -9.23 -13.66
N PHE A 93 -24.56 -7.90 -13.57
CA PHE A 93 -25.71 -7.10 -13.17
C PHE A 93 -26.06 -6.06 -14.23
N GLN A 94 -27.34 -5.73 -14.31
CA GLN A 94 -27.83 -4.64 -15.14
C GLN A 94 -27.58 -3.33 -14.41
N THR A 95 -26.80 -2.42 -14.98
CA THR A 95 -26.45 -1.14 -14.34
C THR A 95 -26.99 0.05 -15.14
N VAL A 96 -27.35 1.11 -14.40
CA VAL A 96 -27.66 2.42 -14.94
C VAL A 96 -26.77 3.42 -14.24
N GLU A 97 -25.89 4.08 -14.97
CA GLU A 97 -24.94 5.03 -14.41
C GLU A 97 -25.05 6.38 -15.11
N SER A 98 -24.90 7.44 -14.34
CA SER A 98 -24.83 8.79 -14.88
C SER A 98 -24.14 9.75 -13.93
N TYR A 99 -23.44 10.71 -14.51
CA TYR A 99 -22.96 11.86 -13.75
C TYR A 99 -24.13 12.78 -13.42
N ALA A 100 -24.27 13.07 -12.14
CA ALA A 100 -25.33 13.91 -11.61
C ALA A 100 -24.75 15.02 -10.73
N ILE A 101 -25.57 16.03 -10.51
CA ILE A 101 -25.34 17.10 -9.55
C ILE A 101 -26.27 16.82 -8.39
N ILE A 102 -25.70 16.76 -7.19
CA ILE A 102 -26.44 16.63 -5.94
C ILE A 102 -26.46 17.98 -5.23
N GLN A 103 -27.64 18.43 -4.83
CA GLN A 103 -27.84 19.74 -4.25
C GLN A 103 -28.64 19.64 -2.95
N SER A 104 -28.08 20.26 -1.90
CA SER A 104 -28.72 20.49 -0.60
C SER A 104 -29.09 21.98 -0.46
N ARG A 105 -29.56 22.40 0.73
CA ARG A 105 -30.07 23.77 1.01
C ARG A 105 -29.08 24.92 0.71
N GLY A 106 -27.79 24.63 0.53
CA GLY A 106 -26.79 25.63 0.12
C GLY A 106 -25.47 25.07 -0.41
N GLU A 107 -25.35 23.75 -0.57
CA GLU A 107 -24.13 23.07 -1.02
C GLU A 107 -24.45 22.26 -2.29
N LEU A 108 -23.48 22.16 -3.20
CA LEU A 108 -23.62 21.51 -4.49
C LEU A 108 -22.36 20.71 -4.81
N ASN A 109 -22.54 19.43 -5.11
CA ASN A 109 -21.45 18.54 -5.48
C ASN A 109 -21.74 17.80 -6.80
N PHE A 110 -20.68 17.41 -7.50
CA PHE A 110 -20.76 16.50 -8.63
C PHE A 110 -20.56 15.07 -8.14
N ILE A 111 -21.38 14.16 -8.64
CA ILE A 111 -21.40 12.76 -8.20
C ILE A 111 -21.63 11.81 -9.38
N ASN A 112 -21.27 10.55 -9.18
CA ASN A 112 -21.66 9.44 -10.01
C ASN A 112 -22.87 8.73 -9.37
N MET A 113 -24.00 8.80 -10.04
CA MET A 113 -25.22 8.09 -9.65
C MET A 113 -25.18 6.67 -10.21
N ILE A 114 -25.39 5.70 -9.33
CA ILE A 114 -25.41 4.29 -9.70
C ILE A 114 -26.77 3.69 -9.33
N GLY A 115 -27.51 3.23 -10.34
CA GLY A 115 -28.74 2.47 -10.21
C GLY A 115 -28.45 1.00 -9.97
N VAL A 116 -28.71 0.51 -8.76
CA VAL A 116 -28.46 -0.88 -8.34
C VAL A 116 -29.73 -1.57 -7.85
N ASP A 117 -29.64 -2.89 -7.77
CA ASP A 117 -30.61 -3.73 -7.06
C ASP A 117 -30.09 -4.07 -5.65
N SER A 118 -30.97 -4.48 -4.74
CA SER A 118 -30.63 -4.75 -3.33
C SER A 118 -29.58 -5.88 -3.19
N ILE A 119 -29.61 -6.87 -4.09
CA ILE A 119 -28.63 -7.97 -4.12
C ILE A 119 -27.24 -7.45 -4.53
N GLU A 120 -27.19 -6.56 -5.52
CA GLU A 120 -25.94 -5.97 -6.00
C GLU A 120 -25.35 -5.03 -4.97
N LEU A 121 -26.17 -4.18 -4.35
CA LEU A 121 -25.76 -3.27 -3.28
C LEU A 121 -25.09 -4.01 -2.12
N ASN A 122 -25.67 -5.12 -1.68
CA ASN A 122 -25.10 -5.94 -0.60
C ASN A 122 -23.76 -6.60 -0.97
N LEU A 123 -23.51 -6.85 -2.26
CA LEU A 123 -22.20 -7.36 -2.72
C LEU A 123 -21.15 -6.24 -2.77
N ILE A 124 -21.55 -5.03 -3.20
CA ILE A 124 -20.64 -3.87 -3.26
C ILE A 124 -20.27 -3.41 -1.84
N LEU A 125 -21.22 -3.46 -0.91
CA LEU A 125 -21.08 -2.93 0.45
C LEU A 125 -21.10 -4.06 1.51
N GLU A 126 -20.54 -5.22 1.18
CA GLU A 126 -20.58 -6.45 2.01
C GLU A 126 -20.10 -6.25 3.47
N ASN A 127 -19.20 -5.29 3.70
CA ASN A 127 -18.65 -4.97 5.03
C ASN A 127 -19.48 -3.95 5.83
N GLN A 128 -20.56 -3.39 5.28
CA GLN A 128 -21.42 -2.44 5.98
C GLN A 128 -22.53 -3.17 6.73
N LYS A 129 -23.04 -2.55 7.81
CA LYS A 129 -24.26 -3.01 8.47
C LYS A 129 -25.40 -3.09 7.44
N LYS A 130 -26.33 -4.02 7.67
CA LYS A 130 -27.51 -4.29 6.84
C LYS A 130 -28.16 -2.98 6.38
N LEU A 131 -27.90 -2.61 5.12
CA LEU A 131 -28.40 -1.39 4.51
C LEU A 131 -29.91 -1.52 4.28
N SER A 132 -30.58 -0.39 4.31
CA SER A 132 -32.00 -0.28 4.00
C SER A 132 -32.26 -0.62 2.53
N ASP A 133 -33.31 -1.41 2.26
CA ASP A 133 -33.65 -1.82 0.91
C ASP A 133 -34.09 -0.64 0.04
N LEU A 134 -33.45 -0.50 -1.12
CA LEU A 134 -33.86 0.43 -2.16
C LEU A 134 -35.11 -0.13 -2.83
N ASN A 135 -36.23 0.58 -2.69
CA ASN A 135 -37.51 0.16 -3.28
C ASN A 135 -37.79 0.97 -4.57
N PRO A 136 -38.32 0.33 -5.63
CA PRO A 136 -38.67 1.03 -6.86
C PRO A 136 -39.75 2.09 -6.64
N GLY A 137 -39.60 3.26 -7.25
CA GLY A 137 -40.58 4.34 -7.26
C GLY A 137 -40.60 5.21 -6.00
N LYS A 138 -39.83 4.86 -4.96
CA LYS A 138 -39.75 5.65 -3.72
C LYS A 138 -38.73 6.79 -3.81
N TYR A 139 -37.86 6.80 -4.82
CA TYR A 139 -36.79 7.79 -4.97
C TYR A 139 -35.96 7.90 -3.68
N SER A 140 -35.45 6.75 -3.25
CA SER A 140 -34.56 6.64 -2.11
C SER A 140 -33.10 6.66 -2.57
N ILE A 141 -32.23 7.28 -1.77
CA ILE A 141 -30.80 7.40 -2.05
C ILE A 141 -29.98 6.97 -0.85
N ILE A 142 -28.87 6.30 -1.13
CA ILE A 142 -27.83 5.97 -0.17
C ILE A 142 -26.57 6.70 -0.62
N LEU A 143 -25.91 7.38 0.31
CA LEU A 143 -24.75 8.23 0.03
C LEU A 143 -23.61 7.96 1.00
N GLY A 144 -22.39 8.33 0.61
CA GLY A 144 -21.22 8.16 1.45
C GLY A 144 -21.17 9.18 2.60
N ARG A 145 -20.51 8.79 3.70
CA ARG A 145 -20.40 9.62 4.90
C ARG A 145 -19.78 10.98 4.63
N ARG A 146 -18.71 11.03 3.83
CA ARG A 146 -18.01 12.27 3.51
C ARG A 146 -18.87 13.20 2.65
N LEU A 147 -19.61 12.67 1.68
CA LEU A 147 -20.58 13.44 0.90
C LEU A 147 -21.71 13.99 1.80
N ALA A 148 -22.20 13.20 2.76
CA ALA A 148 -23.21 13.64 3.73
C ALA A 148 -22.73 14.85 4.53
N ASP A 149 -21.49 14.78 5.02
CA ASP A 149 -20.86 15.82 5.83
C ASP A 149 -20.65 17.11 5.02
N GLN A 150 -20.19 16.99 3.77
CA GLN A 150 -20.03 18.13 2.84
C GLN A 150 -21.37 18.82 2.53
N LEU A 151 -22.41 18.04 2.26
CA LEU A 151 -23.75 18.56 1.97
C LEU A 151 -24.51 19.01 3.23
N LYS A 152 -23.96 18.76 4.42
CA LYS A 152 -24.55 19.02 5.75
C LYS A 152 -25.94 18.41 5.91
N VAL A 153 -26.12 17.18 5.42
CA VAL A 153 -27.39 16.44 5.44
C VAL A 153 -27.37 15.28 6.43
N ARG A 154 -28.55 14.86 6.88
CA ARG A 154 -28.75 13.73 7.78
C ARG A 154 -29.66 12.67 7.15
N LEU A 155 -29.79 11.53 7.83
CA LEU A 155 -30.77 10.51 7.46
C LEU A 155 -32.18 11.13 7.41
N TYR A 156 -32.96 10.70 6.42
CA TYR A 156 -34.31 11.17 6.10
C TYR A 156 -34.44 12.59 5.56
N ASP A 157 -33.34 13.32 5.38
CA ASP A 157 -33.39 14.58 4.64
C ASP A 157 -33.66 14.35 3.15
N GLN A 158 -34.21 15.39 2.50
CA GLN A 158 -34.45 15.40 1.08
C GLN A 158 -33.38 16.20 0.34
N ILE A 159 -32.87 15.63 -0.74
CA ILE A 159 -31.84 16.21 -1.59
C ILE A 159 -32.29 16.17 -3.04
N ARG A 160 -31.85 17.17 -3.81
CA ARG A 160 -32.14 17.24 -5.24
C ARG A 160 -31.02 16.58 -6.02
N LEU A 161 -31.39 15.64 -6.89
CA LEU A 161 -30.51 15.10 -7.92
C LEU A 161 -30.90 15.69 -9.27
N THR A 162 -29.91 16.14 -10.03
CA THR A 162 -30.06 16.71 -11.37
C THR A 162 -29.08 16.05 -12.33
N ILE A 163 -29.54 15.55 -13.47
CA ILE A 163 -28.71 15.01 -14.54
C ILE A 163 -28.65 16.06 -15.65
N PRO A 164 -27.56 16.82 -15.79
CA PRO A 164 -27.50 17.96 -16.70
C PRO A 164 -27.55 17.54 -18.18
N ASN A 165 -27.02 16.37 -18.51
CA ASN A 165 -26.90 15.89 -19.89
C ASN A 165 -28.21 15.36 -20.48
N ILE A 166 -29.28 15.29 -19.67
CA ILE A 166 -30.56 14.73 -20.08
C ILE A 166 -31.60 15.83 -19.99
N ILE A 167 -31.95 16.36 -21.15
CA ILE A 167 -32.78 17.55 -21.28
C ILE A 167 -34.16 17.13 -21.76
N HIS A 168 -35.18 17.44 -20.98
CA HIS A 168 -36.56 17.33 -21.42
C HIS A 168 -36.97 18.61 -22.15
N HIS A 169 -37.41 18.50 -23.40
CA HIS A 169 -37.90 19.63 -24.16
C HIS A 169 -39.32 20.00 -23.71
N THR A 170 -39.47 21.17 -23.10
CA THR A 170 -40.78 21.78 -22.84
C THR A 170 -41.00 22.95 -23.80
N ILE A 171 -42.25 23.42 -23.89
CA ILE A 171 -42.67 24.53 -24.76
C ILE A 171 -41.88 25.82 -24.46
N ILE A 172 -41.29 25.95 -23.27
CA ILE A 172 -40.55 27.13 -22.78
C ILE A 172 -39.01 26.89 -22.78
N GLY A 173 -38.54 25.72 -23.24
CA GLY A 173 -37.11 25.39 -23.32
C GLY A 173 -36.75 24.01 -22.76
N GLY A 174 -35.47 23.66 -22.82
CA GLY A 174 -34.94 22.40 -22.30
C GLY A 174 -34.69 22.46 -20.79
N ILE A 175 -35.33 21.60 -20.00
CA ILE A 175 -35.11 21.49 -18.55
C ILE A 175 -34.32 20.20 -18.27
N PRO A 176 -33.22 20.24 -17.52
CA PRO A 176 -32.50 19.02 -17.17
C PRO A 176 -33.34 18.12 -16.27
N SER A 177 -33.17 16.80 -16.42
CA SER A 177 -33.86 15.81 -15.59
C SER A 177 -33.46 15.99 -14.14
N GLN A 178 -34.43 16.29 -13.27
CA GLN A 178 -34.18 16.52 -11.85
C GLN A 178 -35.30 15.94 -10.99
N ARG A 179 -34.95 15.45 -9.80
CA ARG A 179 -35.89 14.83 -8.86
C ARG A 179 -35.40 14.97 -7.41
N MET A 180 -36.34 15.02 -6.47
CA MET A 180 -36.03 14.95 -5.04
C MET A 180 -35.90 13.49 -4.60
N PHE A 181 -34.84 13.18 -3.88
CA PHE A 181 -34.58 11.88 -3.27
C PHE A 181 -34.56 12.02 -1.75
N THR A 182 -34.98 10.96 -1.06
CA THR A 182 -34.93 10.88 0.41
C THR A 182 -33.76 9.99 0.83
N ILE A 183 -32.92 10.50 1.73
CA ILE A 183 -31.75 9.77 2.23
C ILE A 183 -32.23 8.67 3.18
N ILE A 184 -32.01 7.42 2.81
CA ILE A 184 -32.43 6.27 3.65
C ILE A 184 -31.27 5.67 4.44
N ASP A 185 -30.04 5.79 3.95
CA ASP A 185 -28.86 5.24 4.60
C ASP A 185 -27.58 6.00 4.20
N ILE A 186 -26.54 5.86 5.03
CA ILE A 186 -25.23 6.47 4.81
C ILE A 186 -24.14 5.40 4.99
N PHE A 187 -23.39 5.10 3.94
CA PHE A 187 -22.28 4.14 3.99
C PHE A 187 -20.95 4.84 4.30
N ASN A 188 -19.97 4.06 4.77
CA ASN A 188 -18.60 4.55 5.01
C ASN A 188 -17.58 3.48 4.61
N THR A 189 -17.04 3.60 3.40
CA THR A 189 -15.95 2.74 2.92
C THR A 189 -14.56 3.27 3.25
N SER A 190 -14.45 4.49 3.81
CA SER A 190 -13.20 5.19 4.09
C SER A 190 -12.31 5.41 2.86
N THR A 191 -12.89 5.33 1.66
CA THR A 191 -12.26 5.54 0.35
C THR A 191 -12.88 6.74 -0.36
N GLU A 192 -12.34 7.12 -1.52
CA GLU A 192 -12.87 8.22 -2.36
C GLU A 192 -14.31 7.98 -2.87
N VAL A 193 -14.78 6.73 -2.79
CA VAL A 193 -16.16 6.35 -3.11
C VAL A 193 -17.16 7.08 -2.20
N ASP A 194 -16.79 7.36 -0.95
CA ASP A 194 -17.64 8.07 0.02
C ASP A 194 -17.91 9.54 -0.36
N GLU A 195 -17.12 10.11 -1.26
CA GLU A 195 -17.19 11.53 -1.66
C GLU A 195 -17.92 11.74 -2.99
N SER A 196 -17.96 10.71 -3.84
CA SER A 196 -18.33 10.88 -5.25
C SER A 196 -19.40 9.92 -5.74
N VAL A 197 -19.77 8.89 -4.98
CA VAL A 197 -20.73 7.87 -5.42
C VAL A 197 -21.99 7.88 -4.59
N VAL A 198 -23.15 7.77 -5.26
CA VAL A 198 -24.44 7.53 -4.62
C VAL A 198 -25.14 6.35 -5.25
N PHE A 199 -25.88 5.60 -4.43
CA PHE A 199 -26.69 4.48 -4.87
C PHE A 199 -28.17 4.83 -4.84
N VAL A 200 -28.86 4.52 -5.92
CA VAL A 200 -30.31 4.65 -6.06
C VAL A 200 -30.89 3.35 -6.62
N HIS A 201 -32.20 3.18 -6.51
CA HIS A 201 -32.84 2.02 -7.14
C HIS A 201 -32.69 2.10 -8.66
N ARG A 202 -32.35 0.98 -9.30
CA ARG A 202 -32.15 0.90 -10.76
C ARG A 202 -33.31 1.48 -11.58
N ASP A 203 -34.55 1.17 -11.21
CA ASP A 203 -35.72 1.66 -11.94
C ASP A 203 -35.94 3.17 -11.78
N ASP A 204 -35.53 3.75 -10.65
CA ASP A 204 -35.62 5.19 -10.43
C ASP A 204 -34.54 5.93 -11.23
N ALA A 205 -33.34 5.34 -11.32
CA ALA A 205 -32.29 5.81 -12.23
C ALA A 205 -32.74 5.75 -13.70
N LYS A 206 -33.34 4.63 -14.15
CA LYS A 206 -33.88 4.53 -15.53
C LYS A 206 -34.88 5.64 -15.86
N LYS A 207 -35.80 5.92 -14.94
CA LYS A 207 -36.78 7.00 -15.10
C LYS A 207 -36.12 8.37 -15.20
N MET A 208 -35.10 8.63 -14.39
CA MET A 208 -34.33 9.88 -14.50
C MET A 208 -33.57 10.00 -15.81
N MET A 209 -33.09 8.87 -16.34
CA MET A 209 -32.37 8.80 -17.61
C MET A 209 -33.28 8.81 -18.85
N TYR A 210 -34.60 8.74 -18.66
CA TYR A 210 -35.60 8.51 -19.72
C TYR A 210 -35.30 7.28 -20.59
N TYR A 211 -34.67 6.25 -20.01
CA TYR A 211 -34.44 4.99 -20.70
C TYR A 211 -35.75 4.24 -20.93
N GLN A 212 -35.87 3.64 -22.10
CA GLN A 212 -36.93 2.67 -22.38
C GLN A 212 -36.74 1.41 -21.53
N LYS A 213 -37.74 0.52 -21.52
CA LYS A 213 -37.76 -0.67 -20.65
C LYS A 213 -36.48 -1.51 -20.75
N ASP A 214 -36.01 -1.71 -21.98
CA ASP A 214 -34.86 -2.56 -22.29
C ASP A 214 -33.53 -1.80 -22.41
N GLU A 215 -33.55 -0.47 -22.33
CA GLU A 215 -32.35 0.38 -22.38
C GLU A 215 -31.65 0.45 -21.01
N ILE A 216 -30.33 0.33 -21.06
CA ILE A 216 -29.44 0.40 -19.90
C ILE A 216 -28.15 1.09 -20.27
N THR A 217 -27.39 1.55 -19.27
CA THR A 217 -26.04 2.06 -19.52
C THR A 217 -25.10 0.92 -19.90
N GLY A 218 -25.29 -0.27 -19.32
CA GLY A 218 -24.54 -1.46 -19.71
C GLY A 218 -24.70 -2.63 -18.74
N TRP A 219 -23.98 -3.71 -19.05
CA TRP A 219 -23.85 -4.85 -18.14
C TRP A 219 -22.62 -4.64 -17.27
N ARG A 220 -22.84 -4.50 -15.97
CA ARG A 220 -21.78 -4.46 -14.99
C ARG A 220 -21.29 -5.87 -14.69
N VAL A 221 -20.01 -6.08 -14.89
CA VAL A 221 -19.34 -7.35 -14.70
C VAL A 221 -18.52 -7.28 -13.42
N HIS A 222 -18.80 -8.19 -12.49
CA HIS A 222 -17.94 -8.44 -11.35
C HIS A 222 -16.86 -9.44 -11.75
N LEU A 223 -15.61 -9.05 -11.58
CA LEU A 223 -14.45 -9.88 -11.88
C LEU A 223 -14.09 -10.71 -10.63
N LYS A 224 -13.55 -11.92 -10.83
CA LYS A 224 -12.99 -12.72 -9.73
C LYS A 224 -11.71 -12.08 -9.18
N ASP A 225 -10.88 -11.54 -10.08
CA ASP A 225 -9.68 -10.78 -9.75
C ASP A 225 -9.62 -9.51 -10.64
N PRO A 226 -9.70 -8.30 -10.05
CA PRO A 226 -9.57 -7.04 -10.81
C PRO A 226 -8.24 -6.91 -11.56
N LEU A 227 -7.15 -7.52 -11.07
CA LEU A 227 -5.83 -7.41 -11.69
C LEU A 227 -5.74 -8.15 -13.02
N CYS A 228 -6.62 -9.14 -13.25
CA CYS A 228 -6.70 -9.89 -14.50
C CYS A 228 -7.51 -9.18 -15.59
N PHE A 229 -8.02 -7.97 -15.35
CA PHE A 229 -8.89 -7.25 -16.30
C PHE A 229 -8.34 -7.22 -17.72
N TYR A 230 -7.04 -6.97 -17.92
CA TYR A 230 -6.41 -6.94 -19.24
C TYR A 230 -6.54 -8.24 -20.03
N SER A 231 -6.39 -9.39 -19.37
CA SER A 231 -6.55 -10.70 -20.00
C SER A 231 -8.01 -10.99 -20.37
N ILE A 232 -8.94 -10.41 -19.61
CA ILE A 232 -10.38 -10.55 -19.83
C ILE A 232 -10.84 -9.59 -20.95
N ALA A 233 -10.27 -8.39 -20.98
CA ALA A 233 -10.57 -7.36 -21.96
C ALA A 233 -10.14 -7.72 -23.40
N GLN A 234 -9.17 -8.62 -23.56
CA GLN A 234 -8.72 -9.13 -24.85
C GLN A 234 -9.58 -10.27 -25.41
N GLN A 235 -10.54 -10.79 -24.64
CA GLN A 235 -11.44 -11.83 -25.12
C GLN A 235 -12.41 -11.27 -26.18
N ASN A 236 -12.85 -12.14 -27.09
CA ASN A 236 -13.75 -11.75 -28.16
C ASN A 236 -15.09 -11.26 -27.60
N LEU A 237 -15.40 -10.00 -27.86
CA LEU A 237 -16.70 -9.40 -27.54
C LEU A 237 -17.66 -9.50 -28.75
N PRO A 238 -18.97 -9.54 -28.50
CA PRO A 238 -19.97 -9.36 -29.55
C PRO A 238 -19.75 -8.03 -30.30
N LYS A 239 -20.03 -8.02 -31.61
CA LYS A 239 -19.87 -6.81 -32.44
C LYS A 239 -20.63 -5.62 -31.85
N GLY A 240 -19.93 -4.50 -31.66
CA GLY A 240 -20.48 -3.24 -31.15
C GLY A 240 -20.50 -3.10 -29.62
N VAL A 241 -19.98 -4.09 -28.88
CA VAL A 241 -19.80 -4.00 -27.42
C VAL A 241 -18.34 -3.70 -27.11
N VAL A 242 -18.12 -2.77 -26.19
CA VAL A 242 -16.82 -2.31 -25.72
C VAL A 242 -16.78 -2.29 -24.19
N TRP A 243 -15.60 -2.46 -23.63
CA TRP A 243 -15.36 -2.25 -22.21
C TRP A 243 -15.25 -0.74 -21.91
N LYS A 244 -15.90 -0.28 -20.86
CA LYS A 244 -15.77 1.10 -20.37
C LYS A 244 -14.41 1.28 -19.65
N ASP A 245 -13.69 2.34 -19.97
CA ASP A 245 -12.26 2.53 -19.63
C ASP A 245 -11.91 2.74 -18.14
N TYR A 246 -12.88 2.89 -17.22
CA TYR A 246 -12.58 3.21 -15.81
C TYR A 246 -11.64 2.20 -15.13
N MET A 247 -11.81 0.92 -15.44
CA MET A 247 -10.96 -0.14 -14.88
C MET A 247 -9.54 -0.11 -15.44
N LYS A 248 -9.38 0.33 -16.69
CA LYS A 248 -8.08 0.41 -17.34
C LYS A 248 -7.16 1.39 -16.61
N GLN A 249 -7.65 2.60 -16.34
CA GLN A 249 -6.89 3.63 -15.63
C GLN A 249 -6.51 3.17 -14.21
N LYS A 250 -7.43 2.54 -13.47
CA LYS A 250 -7.16 2.08 -12.10
C LYS A 250 -6.18 0.91 -12.07
N VAL A 251 -6.28 -0.05 -13.01
CA VAL A 251 -5.31 -1.15 -13.12
C VAL A 251 -3.93 -0.65 -13.55
N ASP A 252 -3.86 0.36 -14.42
CA ASP A 252 -2.58 0.99 -14.81
C ASP A 252 -1.92 1.74 -13.67
N LEU A 253 -2.70 2.44 -12.83
CA LEU A 253 -2.21 3.03 -11.59
C LEU A 253 -1.63 1.95 -10.68
N PHE A 254 -2.36 0.85 -10.43
CA PHE A 254 -1.86 -0.25 -9.59
C PHE A 254 -0.55 -0.85 -10.14
N LYS A 255 -0.47 -1.12 -11.45
CA LYS A 255 0.76 -1.63 -12.10
C LYS A 255 1.93 -0.64 -11.99
N SER A 256 1.63 0.65 -12.08
CA SER A 256 2.64 1.71 -11.94
C SER A 256 3.21 1.72 -10.51
N VAL A 257 2.36 1.57 -9.51
CA VAL A 257 2.75 1.46 -8.09
C VAL A 257 3.57 0.21 -7.82
N GLU A 258 3.19 -0.94 -8.40
CA GLU A 258 4.00 -2.16 -8.28
C GLU A 258 5.39 -1.98 -8.90
N THR A 259 5.48 -1.25 -10.02
CA THR A 259 6.75 -0.94 -10.68
C THR A 259 7.59 0.02 -9.83
N GLU A 260 6.97 1.05 -9.26
CA GLU A 260 7.61 1.99 -8.34
C GLU A 260 8.15 1.28 -7.10
N ARG A 261 7.40 0.34 -6.53
CA ARG A 261 7.84 -0.52 -5.42
C ARG A 261 9.13 -1.28 -5.75
N LYS A 262 9.26 -1.81 -6.97
CA LYS A 262 10.48 -2.53 -7.38
C LYS A 262 11.67 -1.59 -7.46
N ILE A 263 11.48 -0.38 -7.99
CA ILE A 263 12.54 0.63 -8.12
C ILE A 263 12.98 1.14 -6.74
N THR A 264 12.04 1.53 -5.87
CA THR A 264 12.34 2.03 -4.52
C THR A 264 12.98 0.95 -3.66
N SER A 265 12.51 -0.30 -3.75
CA SER A 265 13.15 -1.44 -3.07
C SER A 265 14.59 -1.66 -3.54
N LEU A 266 14.87 -1.54 -4.84
CA LEU A 266 16.23 -1.63 -5.38
C LEU A 266 17.13 -0.52 -4.82
N LEU A 267 16.67 0.73 -4.84
CA LEU A 267 17.41 1.88 -4.32
C LEU A 267 17.71 1.74 -2.82
N LEU A 268 16.71 1.35 -2.02
CA LEU A 268 16.87 1.16 -0.58
C LEU A 268 17.79 -0.02 -0.25
N ASN A 269 17.77 -1.10 -1.04
CA ASN A 269 18.74 -2.19 -0.90
C ASN A 269 20.17 -1.73 -1.25
N CYS A 270 20.36 -0.85 -2.24
CA CYS A 270 21.66 -0.23 -2.48
C CYS A 270 22.14 0.59 -1.28
N LEU A 271 21.25 1.34 -0.62
CA LEU A 271 21.58 2.07 0.61
C LEU A 271 21.98 1.15 1.76
N LEU A 272 21.35 -0.03 1.89
CA LEU A 272 21.80 -1.04 2.85
C LEU A 272 23.22 -1.52 2.54
N ILE A 273 23.52 -1.80 1.28
CA ILE A 273 24.86 -2.23 0.86
C ILE A 273 25.89 -1.13 1.20
N MET A 274 25.57 0.14 0.92
CA MET A 274 26.42 1.27 1.30
C MET A 274 26.65 1.34 2.82
N SER A 275 25.60 1.11 3.61
CA SER A 275 25.68 1.11 5.07
C SER A 275 26.53 -0.05 5.62
N CYS A 276 26.54 -1.20 4.95
CA CYS A 276 27.35 -2.36 5.33
C CYS A 276 28.85 -2.11 5.20
N PHE A 277 29.29 -1.23 4.29
CA PHE A 277 30.70 -0.80 4.26
C PHE A 277 31.08 -0.02 5.52
N GLY A 278 30.13 0.73 6.10
CA GLY A 278 30.29 1.37 7.40
C GLY A 278 30.64 0.35 8.48
N LEU A 279 29.84 -0.71 8.61
CA LEU A 279 30.09 -1.81 9.55
C LEU A 279 31.48 -2.42 9.34
N THR A 280 31.82 -2.74 8.09
CA THR A 280 33.13 -3.32 7.73
C THR A 280 34.27 -2.41 8.17
N SER A 281 34.12 -1.10 7.97
CA SER A 281 35.13 -0.09 8.33
C SER A 281 35.27 0.03 9.85
N SER A 282 34.15 0.02 10.58
CA SER A 282 34.11 0.05 12.05
C SER A 282 34.76 -1.17 12.69
N VAL A 283 34.43 -2.38 12.22
CA VAL A 283 35.02 -3.64 12.70
C VAL A 283 36.51 -3.71 12.35
N SER A 284 36.90 -3.28 11.15
CA SER A 284 38.32 -3.23 10.74
C SER A 284 39.13 -2.29 11.63
N TYR A 285 38.60 -1.10 11.91
CA TYR A 285 39.22 -0.13 12.82
C TYR A 285 39.44 -0.74 14.23
N LEU A 286 38.44 -1.48 14.72
CA LEU A 286 38.52 -2.16 16.01
C LEU A 286 39.64 -3.21 16.05
N ILE A 287 39.77 -4.02 15.00
CA ILE A 287 40.82 -5.02 14.87
C ILE A 287 42.20 -4.38 14.91
N ILE A 288 42.39 -3.28 14.15
CA ILE A 288 43.66 -2.54 14.12
C ILE A 288 44.02 -2.04 15.53
N LYS A 289 43.05 -1.49 16.25
CA LYS A 289 43.23 -1.03 17.64
C LYS A 289 43.55 -2.16 18.62
N LYS A 290 43.16 -3.39 18.29
CA LYS A 290 43.35 -4.60 19.12
C LYS A 290 44.51 -5.48 18.65
N ARG A 291 45.34 -5.01 17.72
CA ARG A 291 46.48 -5.77 17.15
C ARG A 291 47.43 -6.37 18.19
N GLU A 292 47.70 -5.66 19.27
CA GLU A 292 48.60 -6.12 20.36
C GLU A 292 47.98 -7.26 21.14
N GLU A 293 46.71 -7.14 21.51
CA GLU A 293 45.96 -8.20 22.21
C GLU A 293 45.82 -9.45 21.33
N ILE A 294 45.62 -9.29 20.02
CA ILE A 294 45.61 -10.40 19.05
C ILE A 294 46.98 -11.10 19.02
N SER A 295 48.06 -10.33 19.06
CA SER A 295 49.43 -10.85 19.06
C SER A 295 49.74 -11.65 20.32
N ILE A 296 49.29 -11.17 21.49
CA ILE A 296 49.40 -11.89 22.77
C ILE A 296 48.60 -13.20 22.74
N LEU A 297 47.37 -13.18 22.20
CA LEU A 297 46.58 -14.40 22.05
C LEU A 297 47.27 -15.44 21.15
N ARG A 298 47.97 -14.98 20.10
CA ARG A 298 48.75 -15.86 19.23
C ARG A 298 49.99 -16.44 19.90
N THR A 299 50.72 -15.65 20.70
CA THR A 299 51.88 -16.18 21.44
C THR A 299 51.47 -17.20 22.50
N LEU A 300 50.25 -17.08 23.04
CA LEU A 300 49.63 -18.08 23.92
C LEU A 300 49.09 -19.33 23.19
N GLY A 301 49.27 -19.43 21.87
CA GLY A 301 48.90 -20.61 21.08
C GLY A 301 47.49 -20.60 20.48
N ALA A 302 46.81 -19.44 20.41
CA ALA A 302 45.51 -19.34 19.75
C ALA A 302 45.62 -19.60 18.24
N LYS A 303 44.86 -20.60 17.75
CA LYS A 303 44.74 -20.89 16.31
C LYS A 303 44.05 -19.74 15.57
N SER A 304 44.44 -19.49 14.31
CA SER A 304 43.84 -18.45 13.45
C SER A 304 42.31 -18.53 13.38
N LEU A 305 41.74 -19.74 13.33
CA LEU A 305 40.29 -19.95 13.33
C LEU A 305 39.59 -19.37 14.57
N HIS A 306 40.22 -19.47 15.75
CA HIS A 306 39.65 -18.92 16.97
C HIS A 306 39.64 -17.38 16.96
N ILE A 307 40.65 -16.75 16.36
CA ILE A 307 40.71 -15.29 16.21
C ILE A 307 39.61 -14.82 15.25
N VAL A 308 39.43 -15.51 14.12
CA VAL A 308 38.32 -15.24 13.19
C VAL A 308 36.98 -15.34 13.90
N MET A 309 36.74 -16.41 14.67
CA MET A 309 35.48 -16.60 15.40
C MET A 309 35.19 -15.50 16.42
N ILE A 310 36.21 -15.01 17.14
CA ILE A 310 36.03 -13.92 18.13
C ILE A 310 35.51 -12.65 17.43
N PHE A 311 36.16 -12.24 16.34
CA PHE A 311 35.77 -11.04 15.60
C PHE A 311 34.48 -11.21 14.80
N MET A 312 34.18 -12.41 14.32
CA MET A 312 32.92 -12.72 13.64
C MET A 312 31.73 -12.64 14.61
N ILE A 313 31.86 -13.22 15.81
CA ILE A 313 30.83 -13.10 16.87
C ILE A 313 30.65 -11.63 17.26
N GLN A 314 31.74 -10.89 17.37
CA GLN A 314 31.68 -9.46 17.70
C GLN A 314 30.95 -8.65 16.62
N GLY A 315 31.28 -8.85 15.34
CA GLY A 315 30.60 -8.19 14.21
C GLY A 315 29.12 -8.56 14.12
N LEU A 316 28.78 -9.81 14.45
CA LEU A 316 27.39 -10.24 14.54
C LEU A 316 26.62 -9.58 15.68
N LEU A 317 27.24 -9.44 16.86
CA LEU A 317 26.61 -8.75 17.99
C LEU A 317 26.38 -7.27 17.70
N THR A 318 27.34 -6.59 17.06
CA THR A 318 27.18 -5.19 16.66
C THR A 318 26.08 -5.04 15.61
N GLY A 319 26.10 -5.86 14.57
CA GLY A 319 25.08 -5.79 13.51
C GLY A 319 23.69 -6.21 14.00
N PHE A 320 23.58 -7.16 14.94
CA PHE A 320 22.30 -7.49 15.56
C PHE A 320 21.71 -6.32 16.33
N LEU A 321 22.53 -5.55 17.05
CA LEU A 321 22.07 -4.34 17.73
C LEU A 321 21.62 -3.27 16.74
N GLU A 322 22.36 -3.06 15.65
CA GLU A 322 21.98 -2.12 14.59
C GLU A 322 20.64 -2.52 13.94
N VAL A 323 20.43 -3.81 13.64
CA VAL A 323 19.16 -4.32 13.13
C VAL A 323 18.04 -4.15 14.15
N PHE A 324 18.29 -4.45 15.43
CA PHE A 324 17.31 -4.31 16.49
C PHE A 324 16.85 -2.86 16.66
N PHE A 325 17.80 -1.91 16.79
CA PHE A 325 17.48 -0.50 16.93
C PHE A 325 16.91 0.10 15.64
N GLY A 326 17.37 -0.33 14.46
CA GLY A 326 16.81 0.07 13.17
C GLY A 326 15.35 -0.36 13.01
N ASN A 327 15.02 -1.60 13.39
CA ASN A 327 13.65 -2.08 13.43
C ASN A 327 12.80 -1.28 14.42
N MET A 328 13.28 -1.11 15.65
CA MET A 328 12.55 -0.38 16.68
C MET A 328 12.24 1.06 16.24
N LEU A 329 13.24 1.76 15.68
CA LEU A 329 13.08 3.12 15.17
C LEU A 329 12.13 3.17 13.97
N GLY A 330 12.31 2.27 12.99
CA GLY A 330 11.45 2.21 11.81
C GLY A 330 9.98 1.97 12.17
N ILE A 331 9.71 1.00 13.06
CA ILE A 331 8.36 0.70 13.55
C ILE A 331 7.77 1.90 14.30
N PHE A 332 8.55 2.51 15.18
CA PHE A 332 8.10 3.67 15.97
C PHE A 332 7.71 4.84 15.06
N VAL A 333 8.55 5.17 14.08
CA VAL A 333 8.28 6.25 13.12
C VAL A 333 7.10 5.90 12.21
N SER A 334 6.99 4.65 11.74
CA SER A 334 5.85 4.20 10.93
C SER A 334 4.52 4.33 11.69
N TYR A 335 4.49 4.07 13.00
CA TYR A 335 3.28 4.22 13.80
C TYR A 335 2.88 5.70 13.95
N HIS A 336 3.85 6.58 14.17
CA HIS A 336 3.66 8.01 14.39
C HIS A 336 3.77 8.87 13.13
N ILE A 337 3.75 8.29 11.92
CA ILE A 337 3.97 9.06 10.70
C ILE A 337 2.88 10.12 10.49
N LYS A 338 1.64 9.87 10.94
CA LYS A 338 0.52 10.81 10.83
C LYS A 338 0.79 12.07 11.66
N ASP A 339 1.14 11.86 12.92
CA ASP A 339 1.50 12.94 13.86
C ASP A 339 2.71 13.74 13.34
N LEU A 340 3.70 13.05 12.75
CA LEU A 340 4.87 13.68 12.13
C LEU A 340 4.52 14.52 10.90
N MET A 341 3.61 14.04 10.04
CA MET A 341 3.17 14.78 8.86
C MET A 341 2.38 16.03 9.25
N GLU A 342 1.50 15.91 10.26
CA GLU A 342 0.73 17.03 10.79
C GLU A 342 1.66 18.07 11.45
N PHE A 343 2.64 17.63 12.23
CA PHE A 343 3.66 18.50 12.83
C PHE A 343 4.47 19.27 11.77
N LEU A 344 4.74 18.64 10.62
CA LEU A 344 5.49 19.25 9.50
C LEU A 344 4.61 20.07 8.55
N ASN A 345 3.29 20.18 8.80
CA ASN A 345 2.32 20.82 7.91
C ASN A 345 2.37 20.30 6.46
N LEU A 346 2.71 19.02 6.27
CA LEU A 346 2.78 18.41 4.95
C LEU A 346 1.39 17.90 4.56
N PRO A 347 0.93 18.12 3.31
CA PRO A 347 -0.39 17.68 2.87
C PRO A 347 -0.45 16.15 2.87
N TYR A 348 -1.04 15.57 3.91
CA TYR A 348 -1.26 14.14 4.03
C TYR A 348 -2.74 13.85 3.76
N HIS A 349 -3.08 13.57 2.50
CA HIS A 349 -4.44 13.22 2.08
C HIS A 349 -4.71 11.70 2.05
N ILE A 350 -3.68 10.90 2.30
CA ILE A 350 -3.82 9.45 2.22
C ILE A 350 -4.29 8.94 3.59
N ASN A 351 -5.59 8.69 3.71
CA ASN A 351 -6.16 7.94 4.84
C ASN A 351 -5.72 6.46 4.87
N SER A 352 -4.69 6.09 4.08
CA SER A 352 -4.09 4.76 4.10
C SER A 352 -3.63 4.48 5.52
N SER A 353 -4.38 3.61 6.20
CA SER A 353 -3.87 2.96 7.40
C SER A 353 -2.52 2.35 7.02
N ILE A 354 -1.46 2.77 7.70
CA ILE A 354 -0.15 2.15 7.54
C ILE A 354 -0.32 0.72 8.02
N SER A 355 -0.41 -0.20 7.07
CA SER A 355 -0.55 -1.61 7.40
C SER A 355 0.82 -2.14 7.77
N PHE A 356 1.11 -2.13 9.07
CA PHE A 356 2.29 -2.81 9.57
C PHE A 356 2.14 -4.31 9.38
N ASN A 357 2.95 -4.88 8.48
CA ASN A 357 2.95 -6.31 8.24
C ASN A 357 4.28 -6.90 8.72
N CYS A 358 4.19 -7.68 9.81
CA CYS A 358 5.33 -8.30 10.47
C CYS A 358 6.18 -9.14 9.51
N ARG A 359 5.58 -9.69 8.45
CA ARG A 359 6.28 -10.50 7.45
C ARG A 359 7.38 -9.72 6.71
N TYR A 360 7.16 -8.43 6.42
CA TYR A 360 8.20 -7.61 5.76
C TYR A 360 9.31 -7.22 6.71
N CYS A 361 8.97 -6.86 7.96
CA CYS A 361 9.97 -6.57 8.98
C CYS A 361 10.90 -7.77 9.21
N LEU A 362 10.34 -8.99 9.26
CA LEU A 362 11.12 -10.23 9.35
C LEU A 362 11.99 -10.48 8.11
N LYS A 363 11.47 -10.19 6.90
CA LYS A 363 12.22 -10.33 5.66
C LYS A 363 13.41 -9.36 5.60
N ILE A 364 13.19 -8.08 5.89
CA ILE A 364 14.24 -7.05 5.95
C ILE A 364 15.27 -7.43 7.00
N SER A 365 14.84 -7.78 8.22
CA SER A 365 15.75 -8.22 9.29
C SER A 365 16.62 -9.40 8.89
N SER A 366 16.03 -10.40 8.24
CA SER A 366 16.75 -11.60 7.77
C SER A 366 17.79 -11.25 6.71
N ILE A 367 17.43 -10.40 5.74
CA ILE A 367 18.36 -9.91 4.71
C ILE A 367 19.49 -9.10 5.35
N SER A 368 19.18 -8.17 6.25
CA SER A 368 20.18 -7.35 6.94
C SER A 368 21.16 -8.21 7.75
N ILE A 369 20.67 -9.20 8.51
CA ILE A 369 21.53 -10.13 9.27
C ILE A 369 22.44 -10.94 8.33
N LEU A 370 21.93 -11.38 7.19
CA LEU A 370 22.72 -12.10 6.19
C LEU A 370 23.83 -11.19 5.63
N PHE A 371 23.53 -9.92 5.35
CA PHE A 371 24.54 -8.94 4.96
C PHE A 371 25.57 -8.68 6.07
N VAL A 372 25.17 -8.57 7.33
CA VAL A 372 26.09 -8.47 8.48
C VAL A 372 27.03 -9.67 8.52
N MET A 373 26.50 -10.89 8.37
CA MET A 373 27.31 -12.11 8.34
C MET A 373 28.36 -12.06 7.24
N ILE A 374 27.97 -11.71 6.01
CA ILE A 374 28.90 -11.63 4.87
C ILE A 374 29.97 -10.57 5.10
N ASN A 375 29.57 -9.36 5.52
CA ASN A 375 30.48 -8.25 5.73
C ASN A 375 31.43 -8.48 6.91
N SER A 376 31.02 -9.27 7.91
CA SER A 376 31.88 -9.61 9.04
C SER A 376 32.98 -10.62 8.69
N ILE A 377 32.88 -11.36 7.57
CA ILE A 377 33.88 -12.38 7.19
C ILE A 377 35.20 -11.72 6.80
N TYR A 378 35.16 -10.70 5.94
CA TYR A 378 36.36 -10.00 5.45
C TYR A 378 37.26 -9.47 6.58
N PRO A 379 36.77 -8.62 7.52
CA PRO A 379 37.60 -8.10 8.60
C PRO A 379 38.06 -9.21 9.55
N SER A 380 37.22 -10.20 9.82
CA SER A 380 37.59 -11.32 10.71
C SER A 380 38.74 -12.15 10.13
N TRP A 381 38.78 -12.35 8.82
CA TRP A 381 39.91 -12.99 8.15
C TRP A 381 41.16 -12.10 8.17
N TYR A 382 40.99 -10.80 7.92
CA TYR A 382 42.08 -9.81 7.99
C TYR A 382 42.78 -9.80 9.36
N ALA A 383 42.05 -10.00 10.46
CA ALA A 383 42.61 -10.10 11.82
C ALA A 383 43.67 -11.22 11.97
N THR A 384 43.66 -12.23 11.11
CA THR A 384 44.65 -13.32 11.13
C THR A 384 45.99 -12.96 10.47
N THR A 385 46.13 -11.79 9.89
CA THR A 385 47.38 -11.37 9.25
C THR A 385 48.40 -10.77 10.24
N PHE A 386 47.96 -10.41 11.46
CA PHE A 386 48.84 -9.83 12.48
C PHE A 386 49.70 -10.89 13.19
N PHE A 387 51.00 -10.92 12.89
CA PHE A 387 51.97 -11.78 13.56
C PHE A 387 52.75 -11.03 14.65
N PRO A 388 53.08 -11.69 15.78
CA PRO A 388 53.75 -11.07 16.91
C PRO A 388 55.12 -10.48 16.57
N THR A 389 55.81 -11.02 15.57
CA THR A 389 57.12 -10.55 15.08
C THR A 389 57.09 -9.16 14.46
N ASN A 390 55.93 -8.73 13.93
CA ASN A 390 55.79 -7.42 13.28
C ASN A 390 55.40 -6.30 14.26
N VAL A 391 54.69 -6.65 15.35
CA VAL A 391 54.18 -5.67 16.32
C VAL A 391 55.28 -5.24 17.30
N LEU A 392 56.08 -6.18 17.81
CA LEU A 392 57.20 -5.89 18.74
C LEU A 392 58.37 -5.13 18.08
N ARG A 393 58.42 -5.09 16.75
CA ARG A 393 59.43 -4.32 15.99
C ARG A 393 59.06 -2.85 15.82
N HIS A 394 57.78 -2.48 16.01
CA HIS A 394 57.28 -1.10 15.84
C HIS A 394 57.22 -0.30 17.17
N GLU A 395 57.64 -0.89 18.29
CA GLU A 395 57.76 -0.21 19.60
C GLU A 395 59.22 0.15 19.96
N ARG A 396 60.14 0.14 19.00
CA ARG A 396 61.51 0.66 19.19
C ARG A 396 61.67 2.05 18.59
#